data_AF-U6DP96-F1
#
_entry.id   AF-U6DP96-F1
#
_cell.length_a   1.000
_cell.length_b   1.000
_cell.length_c   1.000
_cell.angle_alpha   90.00
_cell.angle_beta   90.00
_cell.angle_gamma   90.00
#
_symmetry.space_group_name_H-M   'P 1'
#
loop_
_entity.id
_entity.type
_entity.pdbx_description
1 polymer ?
#
loop_
_entity_poly.entity_id
_entity_poly.type
_entity_poly.pdbx_seq_one_letter_code
_entity_poly.pdbx_strand_id
1 'polypeptide(L)'
;LSSMFGNLEGIITPLLDLGVLRRSVPKEVLTGLVCLLCFLSATCFALQSGSYWLQVFDSYAAPLNLIIFAFFEVVGIAYVYGMPRFSDDIACMTGRRPGLYWRVTWKVVSPLLLLTIFVAYIAVLAWTPLSYRAWDPQYAWFPSRQEKSYPGWVQATCVLLCFLPALWVPAVALVQQLAKRRQKQDTWQDGCPKLQEGGAS
;
A
#
# COMPACT_ATOMS: atom_id res chain seq x y z
N LEU A 1 -13.54 -11.13 -14.62
CA LEU A 1 -12.72 -10.70 -15.77
C LEU A 1 -12.47 -9.19 -15.77
N SER A 2 -13.50 -8.34 -15.78
CA SER A 2 -13.33 -6.87 -15.86
C SER A 2 -12.54 -6.26 -14.68
N SER A 3 -12.79 -6.67 -13.44
CA SER A 3 -12.00 -6.21 -12.28
C SER A 3 -10.53 -6.66 -12.36
N MET A 4 -10.26 -7.83 -12.95
CA MET A 4 -8.89 -8.33 -13.09
C MET A 4 -8.09 -7.50 -14.10
N PHE A 5 -8.72 -6.98 -15.16
CA PHE A 5 -8.08 -6.03 -16.07
C PHE A 5 -7.62 -4.77 -15.34
N GLY A 6 -8.47 -4.19 -14.48
CA GLY A 6 -8.11 -3.02 -13.68
C GLY A 6 -6.96 -3.29 -12.71
N ASN A 7 -6.97 -4.44 -12.03
CA ASN A 7 -5.85 -4.83 -11.15
C ASN A 7 -4.53 -5.00 -11.91
N LEU A 8 -4.59 -5.60 -13.11
CA LEU A 8 -3.41 -5.86 -13.93
C LEU A 8 -2.83 -4.55 -14.47
N GLU A 9 -3.68 -3.63 -14.95
CA GLU A 9 -3.29 -2.29 -15.37
C GLU A 9 -2.67 -1.48 -14.22
N GLY A 10 -3.21 -1.60 -13.01
CA GLY A 10 -2.68 -0.98 -11.80
C GLY A 10 -1.29 -1.47 -11.39
N ILE A 11 -0.91 -2.70 -11.76
CA ILE A 11 0.44 -3.24 -11.52
C ILE A 11 1.38 -2.85 -12.66
N ILE A 12 0.92 -2.96 -13.90
CA ILE A 12 1.72 -2.70 -15.09
C ILE A 12 2.12 -1.22 -15.18
N THR A 13 1.17 -0.31 -14.99
CA THR A 13 1.41 1.14 -15.14
C THR A 13 2.58 1.68 -14.31
N PRO A 14 2.63 1.47 -12.98
CA PRO A 14 3.77 1.94 -12.18
C PRO A 14 5.07 1.21 -12.55
N LEU A 15 5.01 -0.05 -12.98
CA LEU A 15 6.19 -0.81 -13.37
C LEU A 15 6.82 -0.26 -14.67
N LEU A 16 5.99 0.23 -15.60
CA LEU A 16 6.47 0.97 -16.78
C LEU A 16 7.03 2.34 -16.40
N ASP A 17 6.35 3.06 -15.50
CA ASP A 17 6.72 4.43 -15.13
C ASP A 17 8.05 4.49 -14.36
N LEU A 18 8.33 3.50 -13.51
CA LEU A 18 9.60 3.41 -12.78
C LEU A 18 10.81 3.08 -13.68
N GLY A 19 10.62 2.67 -14.93
CA GLY A 19 11.72 2.37 -15.87
C GLY A 19 12.65 1.24 -15.42
N VAL A 20 12.23 0.40 -14.47
CA VAL A 20 13.00 -0.74 -13.91
C VAL A 20 13.41 -1.73 -15.01
N LEU A 21 12.64 -1.78 -16.10
CA LEU A 21 12.96 -2.57 -17.28
C LEU A 21 13.45 -1.66 -18.41
N ARG A 22 14.59 -2.04 -19.02
CA ARG A 22 15.24 -1.32 -20.12
C ARG A 22 14.20 -0.94 -21.17
N ARG A 23 14.22 0.30 -21.68
CA ARG A 23 13.31 0.84 -22.72
C ARG A 23 13.15 -0.01 -24.01
N SER A 24 13.92 -1.09 -24.12
CA SER A 24 13.97 -2.03 -25.23
C SER A 24 13.12 -3.29 -25.04
N VAL A 25 12.53 -3.54 -23.87
CA VAL A 25 11.61 -4.69 -23.70
C VAL A 25 10.19 -4.32 -24.15
N PRO A 26 9.55 -5.16 -24.98
CA PRO A 26 8.18 -4.97 -25.42
C PRO A 26 7.18 -5.15 -24.26
N LYS A 27 6.06 -4.42 -24.29
CA LYS A 27 5.04 -4.42 -23.23
C LYS A 27 4.41 -5.80 -23.05
N GLU A 28 4.35 -6.56 -24.13
CA GLU A 28 3.84 -7.93 -24.22
C GLU A 28 4.64 -8.88 -23.32
N VAL A 29 5.97 -8.72 -23.29
CA VAL A 29 6.86 -9.55 -22.45
C VAL A 29 6.67 -9.21 -20.96
N LEU A 30 6.46 -7.93 -20.63
CA LEU A 30 6.19 -7.51 -19.26
C LEU A 30 4.87 -8.11 -18.73
N THR A 31 3.80 -8.00 -19.52
CA THR A 31 2.50 -8.59 -19.18
C THR A 31 2.61 -10.10 -19.04
N GLY A 32 3.35 -10.75 -19.95
CA GLY A 32 3.63 -12.19 -19.88
C GLY A 32 4.36 -12.57 -18.58
N LEU A 33 5.40 -11.83 -18.20
CA LEU A 33 6.14 -12.07 -16.96
C LEU A 33 5.25 -11.90 -15.72
N VAL A 34 4.47 -10.81 -15.63
CA VAL A 34 3.55 -10.58 -14.52
C VAL A 34 2.52 -11.70 -14.42
N CYS A 35 1.97 -12.14 -15.57
CA CYS A 35 1.04 -13.26 -15.62
C CYS A 35 1.67 -14.56 -15.14
N LEU A 36 2.90 -14.86 -15.53
CA LEU A 36 3.64 -16.04 -15.06
C LEU A 36 3.89 -15.99 -13.55
N LEU A 37 4.30 -14.85 -13.00
CA LEU A 37 4.49 -14.68 -11.56
C LEU A 37 3.16 -14.87 -10.80
N CYS A 38 2.08 -14.30 -11.29
CA CYS A 38 0.74 -14.50 -10.75
C CYS A 38 0.34 -15.98 -10.79
N PHE A 39 0.59 -16.68 -11.91
CA PHE A 39 0.28 -18.09 -12.06
C PHE A 39 1.07 -18.97 -11.07
N LEU A 40 2.37 -18.70 -10.88
CA LEU A 40 3.19 -19.41 -9.89
C LEU A 40 2.67 -19.17 -8.46
N SER A 41 2.33 -17.93 -8.11
CA SER A 41 1.76 -17.61 -6.80
C SER A 41 0.39 -18.26 -6.57
N ALA A 42 -0.48 -18.26 -7.58
CA ALA A 42 -1.79 -18.90 -7.54
C ALA A 42 -1.66 -20.42 -7.37
N THR A 43 -0.64 -21.03 -8.00
CA THR A 43 -0.35 -22.46 -7.84
C THR A 43 -0.04 -22.82 -6.39
N CYS A 44 0.68 -21.98 -5.64
CA CYS A 44 0.91 -22.18 -4.21
C CYS A 44 -0.40 -22.20 -3.39
N PHE A 45 -1.41 -21.43 -3.81
CA PHE A 45 -2.73 -21.41 -3.17
C PHE A 45 -3.67 -22.53 -3.62
N ALA A 46 -3.31 -23.29 -4.67
CA ALA A 46 -4.10 -24.41 -5.16
C ALA A 46 -3.84 -25.73 -4.39
N LEU A 47 -2.90 -25.74 -3.45
CA LEU A 47 -2.62 -26.91 -2.59
C LEU A 47 -3.82 -27.22 -1.68
N GLN A 48 -3.87 -28.44 -1.12
CA GLN A 48 -4.97 -28.91 -0.25
C GLN A 48 -5.19 -28.03 0.99
N SER A 49 -4.16 -27.34 1.48
CA SER A 49 -4.25 -26.38 2.58
C SER A 49 -4.45 -24.92 2.13
N GLY A 50 -4.41 -24.66 0.82
CA GLY A 50 -4.38 -23.31 0.24
C GLY A 50 -5.66 -22.51 0.48
N SER A 51 -6.82 -23.16 0.58
CA SER A 51 -8.08 -22.50 0.94
C SER A 51 -8.01 -21.82 2.32
N TYR A 52 -7.30 -22.42 3.28
CA TYR A 52 -7.12 -21.81 4.60
C TYR A 52 -6.21 -20.58 4.53
N TRP A 53 -5.14 -20.64 3.74
CA TRP A 53 -4.26 -19.49 3.52
C TRP A 53 -4.98 -18.34 2.82
N LEU A 54 -5.73 -18.63 1.75
CA LEU A 54 -6.52 -17.63 1.04
C LEU A 54 -7.51 -16.92 1.97
N GLN A 55 -8.18 -17.68 2.86
CA GLN A 55 -9.10 -17.10 3.82
C GLN A 55 -8.40 -16.12 4.77
N VAL A 56 -7.19 -16.45 5.24
CA VAL A 56 -6.42 -15.56 6.11
C VAL A 56 -6.03 -14.28 5.39
N PHE A 57 -5.51 -14.40 4.17
CA PHE A 57 -5.07 -13.25 3.39
C PHE A 57 -6.24 -12.31 3.06
N ASP A 58 -7.38 -12.86 2.67
CA ASP A 58 -8.57 -12.07 2.30
C ASP A 58 -9.28 -11.46 3.51
N SER A 59 -9.35 -12.18 4.64
CA SER A 59 -10.07 -11.71 5.84
C SER A 59 -9.26 -10.74 6.70
N TYR A 60 -7.92 -10.87 6.70
CA TYR A 60 -7.06 -10.11 7.60
C TYR A 60 -6.06 -9.21 6.86
N ALA A 61 -5.29 -9.74 5.90
CA ALA A 61 -4.21 -8.98 5.30
C ALA A 61 -4.69 -7.90 4.31
N ALA A 62 -5.66 -8.22 3.45
CA ALA A 62 -6.17 -7.27 2.46
C ALA A 62 -6.88 -6.05 3.11
N PRO A 63 -7.79 -6.21 4.09
CA PRO A 63 -8.45 -5.08 4.73
C PRO A 63 -7.48 -4.19 5.51
N LEU A 64 -6.53 -4.78 6.25
CA LEU A 64 -5.51 -4.04 6.99
C LEU A 64 -4.67 -3.14 6.08
N ASN A 65 -4.10 -3.74 5.02
CA ASN A 65 -3.27 -2.99 4.09
C ASN A 65 -4.06 -1.87 3.40
N LEU A 66 -5.29 -2.15 2.97
CA LEU A 66 -6.14 -1.15 2.30
C LEU A 66 -6.42 0.05 3.21
N ILE A 67 -6.78 -0.19 4.48
CA ILE A 67 -7.05 0.89 5.44
C ILE A 67 -5.79 1.72 5.68
N ILE A 68 -4.63 1.07 5.87
CA ILE A 68 -3.35 1.75 6.10
C ILE A 68 -2.99 2.63 4.89
N PHE A 69 -3.05 2.09 3.67
CA PHE A 69 -2.74 2.85 2.46
C PHE A 69 -3.70 4.01 2.23
N ALA A 70 -5.00 3.79 2.38
CA ALA A 70 -6.01 4.84 2.24
C ALA A 70 -5.80 5.97 3.26
N PHE A 71 -5.44 5.62 4.50
CA PHE A 71 -5.13 6.60 5.54
C PHE A 71 -3.92 7.46 5.16
N PHE A 72 -2.81 6.83 4.74
CA PHE A 72 -1.61 7.56 4.33
C PHE A 72 -1.85 8.44 3.10
N GLU A 73 -2.63 7.98 2.13
CA GLU A 73 -2.97 8.75 0.94
C GLU A 73 -3.78 10.01 1.29
N VAL A 74 -4.85 9.86 2.08
CA VAL A 74 -5.69 11.00 2.49
C VAL A 74 -4.91 11.98 3.35
N VAL A 75 -4.12 11.49 4.31
CA VAL A 75 -3.27 12.35 5.16
C VAL A 75 -2.20 13.06 4.33
N GLY A 76 -1.60 12.36 3.37
CA GLY A 76 -0.63 12.93 2.43
C GLY A 76 -1.23 14.07 1.62
N ILE A 77 -2.41 13.89 1.03
CA ILE A 77 -3.08 14.93 0.24
C ILE A 77 -3.53 16.10 1.13
N ALA A 78 -4.17 15.82 2.27
CA ALA A 78 -4.76 16.86 3.10
C ALA A 78 -3.72 17.72 3.83
N TYR A 79 -2.67 17.10 4.38
CA TYR A 79 -1.69 17.76 5.26
C TYR A 79 -0.32 18.00 4.62
N VAL A 80 0.19 17.08 3.77
CA VAL A 80 1.52 17.24 3.15
C VAL A 80 1.44 18.07 1.88
N TYR A 81 0.54 17.73 0.96
CA TYR A 81 0.33 18.49 -0.27
C TYR A 81 -0.42 19.80 0.00
N GLY A 82 -1.44 19.74 0.86
CA GLY A 82 -2.23 20.86 1.32
C GLY A 82 -3.51 21.04 0.50
N MET A 83 -4.65 21.06 1.20
CA MET A 83 -5.98 21.27 0.64
C MET A 83 -6.16 22.47 -0.32
N PRO A 84 -5.54 23.65 -0.11
CA PRO A 84 -5.69 24.77 -1.05
C PRO A 84 -5.02 24.51 -2.40
N ARG A 85 -3.84 23.86 -2.43
CA ARG A 85 -3.17 23.50 -3.69
C ARG A 85 -3.98 22.49 -4.47
N PHE A 86 -4.46 21.45 -3.78
CA PHE A 86 -5.32 20.44 -4.38
C PHE A 86 -6.61 21.04 -4.97
N SER A 87 -7.21 22.02 -4.30
CA SER A 87 -8.39 22.72 -4.82
C SER A 87 -8.10 23.53 -6.09
N ASP A 88 -6.88 24.02 -6.24
CA ASP A 88 -6.45 24.84 -7.37
C ASP A 88 -6.14 23.96 -8.58
N ASP A 89 -5.54 22.79 -8.36
CA ASP A 89 -5.34 21.78 -9.40
C ASP A 89 -6.67 21.27 -9.96
N ILE A 90 -7.64 20.97 -9.08
CA ILE A 90 -9.00 20.60 -9.51
C ILE A 90 -9.65 21.72 -10.31
N ALA A 91 -9.47 22.97 -9.89
CA ALA A 91 -10.01 24.12 -10.62
C ALA A 91 -9.36 24.28 -11.99
N CYS A 92 -8.07 23.96 -12.13
CA CYS A 92 -7.37 23.94 -13.41
C CYS A 92 -7.91 22.85 -14.35
N MET A 93 -8.21 21.65 -13.83
CA MET A 93 -8.70 20.53 -14.63
C MET A 93 -10.19 20.63 -15.00
N THR A 94 -11.04 21.07 -14.06
CA THR A 94 -12.51 21.07 -14.21
C THR A 94 -13.08 22.48 -14.46
N GLY A 95 -12.26 23.53 -14.36
CA GLY A 95 -12.67 24.93 -14.56
C GLY A 95 -13.46 25.55 -13.40
N ARG A 96 -13.68 24.82 -12.29
CA ARG A 96 -14.40 25.31 -11.10
C ARG A 96 -13.74 24.86 -9.80
N ARG A 97 -13.63 25.76 -8.83
CA ARG A 97 -13.10 25.43 -7.50
C ARG A 97 -14.12 24.59 -6.71
N PRO A 98 -13.71 23.48 -6.07
CA PRO A 98 -14.60 22.70 -5.23
C PRO A 98 -15.07 23.54 -4.04
N GLY A 99 -16.37 23.49 -3.74
CA GLY A 99 -17.00 24.25 -2.66
C GLY A 99 -16.51 23.87 -1.26
N LEU A 100 -16.86 24.69 -0.26
CA LEU A 100 -16.41 24.52 1.13
C LEU A 100 -16.79 23.15 1.72
N TYR A 101 -17.96 22.60 1.37
CA TYR A 101 -18.38 21.25 1.77
C TYR A 101 -17.33 20.20 1.42
N TRP A 102 -16.90 20.14 0.15
CA TRP A 102 -15.90 19.18 -0.32
C TRP A 102 -14.54 19.36 0.38
N ARG A 103 -14.14 20.61 0.63
CA ARG A 103 -12.89 20.92 1.32
C ARG A 103 -12.88 20.44 2.77
N VAL A 104 -13.97 20.64 3.49
CA VAL A 104 -14.11 20.18 4.89
C VAL A 104 -14.21 18.66 4.93
N THR A 105 -14.96 18.06 4.02
CA THR A 105 -15.07 16.60 3.92
C THR A 105 -13.71 15.94 3.73
N TRP A 106 -12.89 16.39 2.77
CA TRP A 106 -11.57 15.78 2.55
C TRP A 106 -10.55 16.08 3.64
N LYS A 107 -10.61 17.27 4.26
CA LYS A 107 -9.64 17.64 5.29
C LYS A 107 -9.92 17.02 6.66
N VAL A 108 -11.20 16.83 7.02
CA VAL A 108 -11.61 16.44 8.37
C VAL A 108 -12.40 15.14 8.37
N VAL A 109 -13.43 15.02 7.53
CA VAL A 109 -14.34 13.86 7.58
C VAL A 109 -13.65 12.59 7.08
N SER A 110 -12.95 12.64 5.95
CA SER A 110 -12.23 11.51 5.37
C SER A 110 -11.18 10.91 6.32
N PRO A 111 -10.23 11.70 6.89
CA PRO A 111 -9.25 11.13 7.81
C PRO A 111 -9.88 10.66 9.12
N LEU A 112 -10.93 11.33 9.63
CA LEU A 112 -11.64 10.90 10.83
C LEU A 112 -12.32 9.54 10.61
N LEU A 113 -13.02 9.37 9.49
CA LEU A 113 -13.71 8.12 9.16
C LEU A 113 -12.73 6.96 8.92
N LEU A 114 -11.59 7.21 8.28
CA LEU A 114 -10.54 6.20 8.14
C LEU A 114 -9.92 5.84 9.50
N LEU A 115 -9.71 6.83 10.37
CA LEU A 115 -9.20 6.60 11.72
C LEU A 115 -10.18 5.78 12.56
N THR A 116 -11.48 6.06 12.51
CA THR A 116 -12.48 5.29 13.27
C THR A 116 -12.53 3.84 12.80
N ILE A 117 -12.51 3.60 11.49
CA ILE A 117 -12.47 2.25 10.94
C ILE A 117 -11.17 1.53 11.35
N PHE A 118 -10.03 2.21 11.31
CA PHE A 118 -8.76 1.63 11.74
C PHE A 118 -8.79 1.20 13.21
N VAL A 119 -9.26 2.07 14.13
CA VAL A 119 -9.36 1.73 15.56
C VAL A 119 -10.36 0.61 15.79
N ALA A 120 -11.53 0.65 15.14
CA ALA A 120 -12.52 -0.42 15.23
C ALA A 120 -11.96 -1.76 14.75
N TYR A 121 -11.17 -1.75 13.67
CA TYR A 121 -10.54 -2.95 13.14
C TYR A 121 -9.52 -3.54 14.12
N ILE A 122 -8.63 -2.72 14.70
CA ILE A 122 -7.67 -3.17 15.71
C ILE A 122 -8.39 -3.69 16.95
N ALA A 123 -9.48 -3.05 17.37
CA ALA A 123 -10.30 -3.53 18.47
C ALA A 123 -10.84 -4.94 18.16
N VAL A 124 -11.47 -5.13 16.99
CA VAL A 124 -11.98 -6.45 16.58
C VAL A 124 -10.88 -7.51 16.61
N LEU A 125 -9.68 -7.21 16.10
CA LEU A 125 -8.54 -8.13 16.15
C LEU A 125 -8.09 -8.48 17.57
N ALA A 126 -8.22 -7.57 18.52
CA ALA A 126 -7.89 -7.82 19.92
C ALA A 126 -8.95 -8.70 20.62
N TRP A 127 -10.23 -8.55 20.26
CA TRP A 127 -11.34 -9.28 20.87
C TRP A 127 -11.57 -10.67 20.26
N THR A 128 -11.33 -10.85 18.97
CA THR A 128 -11.55 -12.13 18.28
C THR A 128 -10.24 -12.91 18.18
N PRO A 129 -10.09 -14.06 18.87
CA PRO A 129 -8.93 -14.93 18.65
C PRO A 129 -8.96 -15.39 17.19
N LEU A 130 -7.81 -15.30 16.50
CA LEU A 130 -7.69 -15.74 15.12
C LEU A 130 -7.97 -17.25 15.05
N SER A 131 -9.22 -17.61 14.75
CA SER A 131 -9.68 -18.97 14.55
C SER A 131 -10.05 -19.19 13.08
N TYR A 132 -9.87 -20.43 12.64
CA TYR A 132 -10.25 -20.87 11.31
C TYR A 132 -11.21 -22.04 11.39
N ARG A 133 -12.11 -22.10 10.42
CA ARG A 133 -13.10 -23.15 10.31
C ARG A 133 -12.51 -24.31 9.53
N ALA A 134 -11.98 -25.30 10.25
CA ALA A 134 -11.43 -26.52 9.67
C ALA A 134 -12.56 -27.45 9.21
N TRP A 135 -12.42 -28.03 8.02
CA TRP A 135 -13.25 -29.16 7.60
C TRP A 135 -12.64 -30.45 8.17
N ASP A 136 -13.36 -31.08 9.09
CA ASP A 136 -12.94 -32.34 9.71
C ASP A 136 -14.11 -33.34 9.66
N PRO A 137 -14.01 -34.41 8.83
CA PRO A 137 -15.08 -35.40 8.71
C PRO A 137 -15.25 -36.27 9.95
N GLN A 138 -14.31 -36.24 10.91
CA GLN A 138 -14.37 -36.99 12.17
C GLN A 138 -14.84 -36.14 13.36
N TYR A 139 -15.35 -34.93 13.10
CA TYR A 139 -15.82 -34.03 14.14
C TYR A 139 -17.16 -34.49 14.75
N ALA A 140 -17.24 -34.47 16.08
CA ALA A 140 -18.41 -34.96 16.84
C ALA A 140 -19.74 -34.26 16.51
N TRP A 141 -19.70 -33.05 15.92
CA TRP A 141 -20.89 -32.25 15.56
C TRP A 141 -20.99 -31.98 14.04
N PHE A 142 -20.51 -32.89 13.19
CA PHE A 142 -20.68 -32.80 11.74
C PHE A 142 -22.17 -32.60 11.37
N PRO A 143 -22.56 -31.59 10.55
CA PRO A 143 -21.77 -30.83 9.58
C PRO A 143 -21.21 -29.47 10.05
N SER A 144 -21.20 -29.17 11.35
CA SER A 144 -20.61 -27.91 11.86
C SER A 144 -19.07 -27.94 11.75
N ARG A 145 -18.47 -26.80 11.37
CA ARG A 145 -17.01 -26.69 11.15
C ARG A 145 -16.30 -26.51 12.50
N GLN A 146 -15.20 -27.24 12.71
CA GLN A 146 -14.41 -27.10 13.93
C GLN A 146 -13.60 -25.80 13.90
N GLU A 147 -13.76 -24.96 14.92
CA GLU A 147 -12.94 -23.76 15.08
C GLU A 147 -11.58 -24.15 15.68
N LYS A 148 -10.52 -24.10 14.86
CA LYS A 148 -9.13 -24.31 15.29
C LYS A 148 -8.43 -22.97 15.33
N SER A 149 -7.63 -22.72 16.37
CA SER A 149 -6.83 -21.49 16.47
C SER A 149 -5.64 -21.56 15.51
N TYR A 150 -5.29 -20.43 14.88
CA TYR A 150 -4.10 -20.37 14.05
C TYR A 150 -2.83 -20.51 14.91
N PRO A 151 -1.84 -21.31 14.47
CA PRO A 151 -0.57 -21.38 15.16
C PRO A 151 0.21 -20.06 15.03
N GLY A 152 1.03 -19.72 16.03
CA GLY A 152 1.71 -18.42 16.11
C GLY A 152 2.61 -18.07 14.93
N TRP A 153 3.15 -19.07 14.23
CA TRP A 153 3.94 -18.83 13.01
C TRP A 153 3.10 -18.28 11.85
N VAL A 154 1.82 -18.68 11.72
CA VAL A 154 0.90 -18.11 10.71
C VAL A 154 0.60 -16.66 11.03
N GLN A 155 0.39 -16.34 12.31
CA GLN A 155 0.18 -14.97 12.76
C GLN A 155 1.39 -14.10 12.41
N ALA A 156 2.62 -14.60 12.64
CA ALA A 156 3.85 -13.91 12.26
C ALA A 156 3.94 -13.69 10.74
N THR A 157 3.57 -14.67 9.90
CA THR A 157 3.52 -14.50 8.44
C THR A 157 2.52 -13.42 8.01
N CYS A 158 1.35 -13.36 8.65
CA CYS A 158 0.33 -12.34 8.34
C CYS A 158 0.79 -10.94 8.70
N VAL A 159 1.37 -10.81 9.90
CA VAL A 159 2.00 -9.57 10.36
C VAL A 159 3.06 -9.15 9.35
N LEU A 160 4.01 -10.03 9.01
CA LEU A 160 5.05 -9.72 8.05
C LEU A 160 4.49 -9.23 6.71
N LEU A 161 3.45 -9.89 6.17
CA LEU A 161 2.81 -9.50 4.92
C LEU A 161 2.11 -8.13 4.99
N CYS A 162 1.60 -7.74 6.15
CA CYS A 162 0.99 -6.41 6.34
C CYS A 162 2.05 -5.32 6.53
N PHE A 163 3.10 -5.62 7.29
CA PHE A 163 4.13 -4.63 7.62
C PHE A 163 5.08 -4.35 6.46
N LEU A 164 5.41 -5.33 5.62
CA LEU A 164 6.26 -5.15 4.42
C LEU A 164 5.78 -4.01 3.51
N PRO A 165 4.53 -4.03 2.98
CA PRO A 165 4.02 -2.98 2.10
C PRO A 165 3.78 -1.66 2.87
N ALA A 166 3.31 -1.73 4.11
CA ALA A 166 3.09 -0.53 4.94
C ALA A 166 4.40 0.20 5.26
N LEU A 167 5.51 -0.51 5.44
CA LEU A 167 6.83 0.06 5.71
C LEU A 167 7.47 0.68 4.46
N TRP A 168 7.12 0.20 3.27
CA TRP A 168 7.68 0.73 2.02
C TRP A 168 7.36 2.21 1.80
N VAL A 169 6.15 2.65 2.14
CA VAL A 169 5.71 4.06 1.99
C VAL A 169 6.55 5.03 2.83
N PRO A 170 6.67 4.87 4.17
CA PRO A 170 7.53 5.73 4.97
C PRO A 170 9.01 5.53 4.64
N ALA A 171 9.46 4.32 4.25
CA ALA A 171 10.84 4.10 3.83
C ALA A 171 11.19 4.94 2.58
N VAL A 172 10.34 4.94 1.56
CA VAL A 172 10.53 5.79 0.36
C VAL A 172 10.51 7.26 0.74
N ALA A 173 9.56 7.69 1.58
CA ALA A 173 9.52 9.08 2.06
C ALA A 173 10.81 9.48 2.79
N LEU A 174 11.34 8.62 3.67
CA LEU A 174 12.59 8.84 4.38
C LEU A 174 13.80 8.87 3.44
N VAL A 175 13.90 7.94 2.49
CA VAL A 175 14.98 7.90 1.50
C VAL A 175 14.96 9.18 0.66
N GLN A 176 13.80 9.67 0.24
CA GLN A 176 13.68 10.93 -0.50
C GLN A 176 14.11 12.14 0.35
N GLN A 177 13.74 12.16 1.64
CA GLN A 177 14.19 13.22 2.55
C GLN A 177 15.71 13.19 2.75
N LEU A 178 16.30 12.00 2.89
CA LEU A 178 17.75 11.83 3.01
C LEU A 178 18.47 12.20 1.70
N ALA A 179 17.95 11.82 0.55
CA ALA A 179 18.51 12.18 -0.76
C ALA A 179 18.45 13.69 -1.00
N LYS A 180 17.35 14.36 -0.65
CA LYS A 180 17.23 15.83 -0.70
C LYS A 180 18.22 16.52 0.25
N ARG A 181 18.44 15.97 1.44
CA ARG A 181 19.45 16.50 2.38
C ARG A 181 20.87 16.34 1.83
N ARG A 182 21.19 15.21 1.19
CA ARG A 182 22.47 14.98 0.52
C ARG A 182 22.70 15.96 -0.65
N GLN A 183 21.75 16.08 -1.58
CA GLN A 183 21.87 17.04 -2.68
C GLN A 183 22.04 18.49 -2.21
N LYS A 184 21.32 18.90 -1.16
CA LYS A 184 21.50 20.23 -0.57
C LYS A 184 22.94 20.40 -0.09
N GLN A 185 23.49 19.41 0.62
CA GLN A 185 24.86 19.44 1.15
C GLN A 185 25.94 19.47 0.06
N ASP A 186 25.76 18.70 -1.02
CA ASP A 186 26.65 18.73 -2.19
C ASP A 186 26.64 20.12 -2.86
N THR A 187 25.45 20.73 -3.00
CA THR A 187 25.31 22.10 -3.55
C THR A 187 26.00 23.16 -2.67
N TRP A 188 26.00 23.00 -1.33
CA TRP A 188 26.74 23.89 -0.42
C TRP A 188 28.26 23.70 -0.54
N GLN A 189 28.72 22.45 -0.74
CA GLN A 189 30.14 22.16 -0.92
C GLN A 189 30.69 22.57 -2.28
N ASP A 190 29.89 22.67 -3.34
CA ASP A 190 30.34 23.23 -4.63
C ASP A 190 30.34 24.77 -4.64
N GLY A 191 29.51 25.42 -3.81
CA GLY A 191 29.46 26.88 -3.67
C GLY A 191 30.57 27.48 -2.80
N CYS A 192 31.10 26.72 -1.83
CA CYS A 192 32.12 27.21 -0.89
C CYS A 192 33.55 27.34 -1.48
N PRO A 193 34.05 26.43 -2.34
CA PRO A 193 35.38 26.51 -2.96
C PRO A 193 35.54 27.76 -3.85
N LYS A 194 34.46 28.19 -4.50
CA LYS A 194 34.43 29.33 -5.43
C LYS A 194 34.57 30.69 -4.74
N LEU A 195 34.34 30.76 -3.43
CA LEU A 195 34.50 32.00 -2.64
C LEU A 195 35.92 32.20 -2.12
N GLN A 196 36.76 31.15 -2.10
CA GLN A 196 38.14 31.24 -1.59
C GLN A 196 39.18 31.54 -2.69
N GLU A 197 38.89 31.29 -3.97
CA GLU A 197 39.80 31.66 -5.08
C GLU A 197 39.54 33.06 -5.67
N GLY A 198 38.42 33.70 -5.36
CA GLY A 198 38.11 35.08 -5.81
C GLY A 198 38.64 36.20 -4.92
N GLY A 199 39.37 35.86 -3.85
CA GLY A 199 39.88 36.79 -2.83
C GLY A 199 41.41 36.94 -2.78
N ALA A 200 42.14 36.25 -3.65
CA ALA A 200 43.60 36.39 -3.78
C ALA A 200 43.92 37.07 -5.13
N SER A 201 43.57 38.35 -5.22
CA SER A 201 44.24 39.31 -6.10
C SER A 201 45.63 39.65 -5.56
#